data_AF-A0A182EWY0-F1
#
_entry.id   AF-A0A182EWY0-F1
#
_cell.length_a   1.000
_cell.length_b   1.000
_cell.length_c   1.000
_cell.angle_alpha   90.00
_cell.angle_beta   90.00
_cell.angle_gamma   90.00
#
_symmetry.space_group_name_H-M   'P 1'
#
loop_
_entity.id
_entity.type
_entity.pdbx_description
1 polymer ?
#
loop_
_entity_poly.entity_id
_entity_poly.type
_entity_poly.pdbx_seq_one_letter_code
_entity_poly.pdbx_strand_id
1 'polypeptide(L)'
;YYYRALCLSDLLPNWYAYNYLYENIMKEILPDAGDNAAIQNQLGMLFEKFVKPNELKFKENDTSEEKEILKILHTILREQYISDPASRTIIFVTTRKLAQYLSHHLNAIKIIDGSSRAVGFVTSSNQSSNLSGQTAEEQRTVIESFNQGTLKVLVATSVAEEEMNNPYVFAKKS
;
A
#
# COMPACT_ATOMS: atom_id res chain seq x y z
N TYR A 1 -9.17 -12.37 -3.52
CA TYR A 1 -7.89 -11.92 -2.91
C TYR A 1 -6.68 -12.12 -3.80
N TYR A 2 -6.53 -13.27 -4.45
CA TYR A 2 -5.37 -13.60 -5.30
C TYR A 2 -5.05 -12.59 -6.39
N TYR A 3 -6.02 -12.14 -7.20
CA TYR A 3 -5.76 -11.13 -8.24
C TYR A 3 -5.17 -9.83 -7.67
N ARG A 4 -5.72 -9.31 -6.56
CA ARG A 4 -5.19 -8.10 -5.91
C ARG A 4 -3.82 -8.32 -5.30
N ALA A 5 -3.55 -9.52 -4.79
CA ALA A 5 -2.22 -9.88 -4.30
C ALA A 5 -1.19 -9.92 -5.43
N LEU A 6 -1.56 -10.41 -6.62
CA LEU A 6 -0.70 -10.37 -7.80
C LEU A 6 -0.36 -8.92 -8.19
N CYS A 7 -1.34 -8.02 -8.21
CA CYS A 7 -1.06 -6.60 -8.45
C CYS A 7 -0.11 -6.01 -7.39
N LEU A 8 -0.22 -6.42 -6.13
CA LEU A 8 0.70 -6.00 -5.08
C LEU A 8 2.11 -6.58 -5.30
N SER A 9 2.24 -7.84 -5.73
CA SER A 9 3.56 -8.45 -6.01
C SER A 9 4.23 -7.84 -7.24
N ASP A 10 3.48 -7.28 -8.18
CA ASP A 10 4.05 -6.60 -9.34
C ASP A 10 4.67 -5.24 -8.95
N LEU A 11 4.12 -4.59 -7.92
CA LEU A 11 4.47 -3.21 -7.55
C LEU A 11 5.32 -3.09 -6.28
N LEU A 12 5.17 -4.03 -5.35
CA LEU A 12 5.80 -4.02 -4.02
C LEU A 12 6.51 -5.34 -3.75
N PRO A 13 7.42 -5.38 -2.75
CA PRO A 13 8.00 -6.64 -2.28
C PRO A 13 6.92 -7.69 -1.98
N ASN A 14 7.21 -8.96 -2.32
CA ASN A 14 6.22 -10.04 -2.25
C ASN A 14 5.63 -10.25 -0.84
N TRP A 15 6.31 -9.79 0.22
CA TRP A 15 5.78 -9.74 1.58
C TRP A 15 4.42 -9.00 1.67
N TYR A 16 4.24 -7.88 0.96
CA TYR A 16 2.98 -7.13 0.99
C TYR A 16 1.83 -7.91 0.36
N ALA A 17 2.10 -8.64 -0.73
CA ALA A 17 1.14 -9.53 -1.36
C ALA A 17 0.76 -10.69 -0.43
N TYR A 18 1.75 -11.30 0.22
CA TYR A 18 1.54 -12.36 1.21
C TYR A 18 0.70 -11.85 2.40
N ASN A 19 1.10 -10.74 3.02
CA ASN A 19 0.39 -10.17 4.16
C ASN A 19 -1.05 -9.79 3.80
N TYR A 20 -1.27 -9.26 2.59
CA TYR A 20 -2.63 -9.03 2.08
C TYR A 20 -3.45 -10.32 2.02
N LEU A 21 -2.90 -11.40 1.43
CA LEU A 21 -3.61 -12.68 1.36
C LEU A 21 -3.92 -13.23 2.75
N TYR A 22 -2.92 -13.25 3.62
CA TYR A 22 -3.03 -13.75 4.98
C TYR A 22 -4.12 -13.01 5.77
N GLU A 23 -4.08 -11.67 5.81
CA GLU A 23 -5.08 -10.86 6.51
C GLU A 23 -6.51 -11.13 6.02
N ASN A 24 -6.70 -11.29 4.71
CA ASN A 24 -8.03 -11.46 4.15
C ASN A 24 -8.56 -12.88 4.34
N ILE A 25 -7.72 -13.90 4.18
CA ILE A 25 -8.11 -15.30 4.39
C ILE A 25 -8.41 -15.56 5.87
N MET A 26 -7.60 -15.01 6.78
CA MET A 26 -7.86 -15.12 8.22
C MET A 26 -9.15 -14.41 8.65
N LYS A 27 -9.51 -13.30 7.99
CA LYS A 27 -10.80 -12.63 8.21
C LYS A 27 -12.00 -13.46 7.73
N GLU A 28 -11.84 -14.24 6.67
CA GLU A 28 -12.90 -15.13 6.17
C GLU A 28 -13.07 -16.42 6.98
N ILE A 29 -12.01 -16.86 7.68
CA ILE A 29 -12.06 -18.04 8.58
C ILE A 29 -12.80 -17.72 9.89
N LEU A 30 -12.98 -16.44 10.25
CA LEU A 30 -13.82 -16.05 11.38
C LEU A 30 -15.29 -16.38 11.07
N PRO A 31 -15.93 -17.28 11.85
CA PRO A 31 -17.17 -17.92 11.45
C PRO A 31 -18.34 -16.93 11.51
N ASP A 32 -18.99 -16.71 10.37
CA ASP A 32 -20.43 -16.43 10.38
C ASP A 32 -21.15 -17.77 10.44
N ALA A 33 -22.12 -17.92 11.34
CA ALA A 33 -22.65 -19.19 11.83
C ALA A 33 -23.57 -19.96 10.84
N GLY A 34 -23.23 -19.99 9.55
CA GLY A 34 -24.02 -20.61 8.49
C GLY A 34 -23.23 -21.51 7.52
N ASP A 35 -23.95 -22.16 6.60
CA ASP A 35 -23.47 -23.19 5.65
C ASP A 35 -22.28 -22.78 4.74
N ASN A 36 -21.93 -21.49 4.69
CA ASN A 36 -20.73 -21.00 4.01
C ASN A 36 -19.41 -21.44 4.68
N ALA A 37 -19.48 -22.00 5.89
CA ALA A 37 -18.30 -22.45 6.65
C ALA A 37 -17.50 -23.56 5.94
N ALA A 38 -18.13 -24.45 5.17
CA ALA A 38 -17.43 -25.59 4.58
C ALA A 38 -16.42 -25.18 3.49
N ILE A 39 -16.83 -24.30 2.57
CA ILE A 39 -15.95 -23.81 1.50
C ILE A 39 -14.85 -22.91 2.08
N GLN A 40 -15.19 -22.05 3.06
CA GLN A 40 -14.23 -21.16 3.70
C GLN A 40 -13.18 -21.93 4.49
N ASN A 41 -13.60 -22.95 5.25
CA ASN A 41 -12.66 -23.84 5.95
C ASN A 41 -11.77 -24.59 4.97
N GLN A 42 -12.33 -25.10 3.86
CA GLN A 42 -11.53 -25.77 2.83
C GLN A 42 -10.52 -24.81 2.18
N LEU A 43 -10.90 -23.55 1.93
CA LEU A 43 -10.01 -22.53 1.39
C LEU A 43 -8.87 -22.20 2.37
N GLY A 44 -9.17 -22.07 3.66
CA GLY A 44 -8.18 -21.90 4.72
C GLY A 44 -7.21 -23.08 4.80
N MET A 45 -7.72 -24.31 4.79
CA MET A 45 -6.89 -25.53 4.76
C MET A 45 -5.99 -25.60 3.52
N LEU A 46 -6.50 -25.23 2.35
CA LEU A 46 -5.70 -25.18 1.12
C LEU A 46 -4.62 -24.10 1.21
N PHE A 47 -4.97 -22.91 1.72
CA PHE A 47 -4.00 -21.84 1.91
C PHE A 47 -2.87 -22.27 2.86
N GLU A 48 -3.18 -22.83 4.03
CA GLU A 48 -2.16 -23.32 4.97
C GLU A 48 -1.32 -24.46 4.37
N LYS A 49 -1.93 -25.33 3.56
CA LYS A 49 -1.24 -26.43 2.90
C LYS A 49 -0.23 -25.97 1.84
N PHE A 50 -0.59 -24.97 1.04
CA PHE A 50 0.19 -24.52 -0.11
C PHE A 50 1.03 -23.26 0.14
N VAL A 51 0.65 -22.43 1.12
CA VAL A 51 1.32 -21.18 1.47
C VAL A 51 2.00 -21.36 2.81
N LYS A 52 3.21 -21.92 2.78
CA LYS A 52 4.02 -22.14 3.97
C LYS A 52 4.97 -20.96 4.19
N PRO A 53 4.80 -20.16 5.25
CA PRO A 53 5.59 -18.95 5.47
C PRO A 53 7.10 -19.24 5.52
N ASN A 54 7.47 -20.37 6.10
CA ASN A 54 8.86 -20.81 6.27
C ASN A 54 9.53 -21.21 4.93
N GLU A 55 8.74 -21.62 3.93
CA GLU A 55 9.25 -21.98 2.59
C GLU A 55 9.38 -20.74 1.70
N LEU A 56 8.55 -19.73 1.93
CA LEU A 56 8.48 -18.52 1.11
C LEU A 56 9.60 -17.51 1.39
N LYS A 57 10.30 -17.63 2.53
CA LYS A 57 11.45 -16.78 2.93
C LYS A 57 11.22 -15.27 2.82
N PHE A 58 9.98 -14.79 2.78
CA PHE A 58 9.68 -13.38 2.71
C PHE A 58 10.14 -12.69 3.99
N LYS A 59 10.91 -11.61 3.85
CA LYS A 59 11.21 -10.71 4.97
C LYS A 59 10.44 -9.41 4.76
N GLU A 60 9.91 -8.87 5.85
CA GLU A 60 9.21 -7.57 5.86
C GLU A 60 10.08 -6.43 5.29
N ASN A 61 11.40 -6.60 5.33
CA ASN A 61 12.40 -5.67 4.79
C ASN A 61 13.25 -6.33 3.68
N ASP A 62 12.71 -7.29 2.93
CA ASP A 62 13.45 -7.86 1.80
C ASP A 62 13.56 -6.82 0.67
N THR A 63 14.65 -6.05 0.69
CA THR A 63 15.01 -5.12 -0.38
C THR A 63 15.65 -5.83 -1.58
N SER A 64 15.85 -7.16 -1.53
CA SER A 64 16.47 -7.90 -2.65
C SER A 64 15.54 -8.04 -3.85
N GLU A 65 14.22 -7.93 -3.64
CA GLU A 65 13.21 -7.84 -4.70
C GLU A 65 12.90 -6.39 -5.07
N GLU A 66 13.93 -5.62 -5.42
CA GLU A 66 13.74 -4.24 -5.84
C GLU A 66 13.02 -4.19 -7.20
N LYS A 67 11.70 -4.00 -7.15
CA LYS A 67 10.84 -3.91 -8.34
C LYS A 67 11.26 -2.71 -9.17
N GLU A 68 11.31 -2.88 -10.50
CA GLU A 68 11.79 -1.84 -11.40
C GLU A 68 10.99 -0.53 -11.27
N ILE A 69 9.68 -0.63 -11.04
CA ILE A 69 8.83 0.54 -10.80
C ILE A 69 9.24 1.32 -9.54
N LEU A 70 9.70 0.64 -8.49
CA LEU A 70 10.17 1.29 -7.26
C LEU A 70 11.52 1.96 -7.47
N LYS A 71 12.41 1.38 -8.30
CA LYS A 71 13.67 2.03 -8.69
C LYS A 71 13.41 3.31 -9.48
N ILE A 72 12.52 3.26 -10.46
CA ILE A 72 12.13 4.43 -11.25
C ILE A 72 11.54 5.50 -10.34
N LEU A 73 10.63 5.13 -9.45
CA LEU A 73 10.05 6.04 -8.47
C LEU A 73 11.12 6.68 -7.58
N HIS A 74 12.06 5.89 -7.07
CA HIS A 74 13.18 6.38 -6.27
C HIS A 74 14.01 7.42 -7.04
N THR A 75 14.37 7.12 -8.30
CA THR A 75 15.12 8.03 -9.15
C THR A 75 14.38 9.35 -9.35
N ILE A 76 13.09 9.31 -9.68
CA ILE A 76 12.25 10.50 -9.86
C ILE A 76 12.21 11.35 -8.59
N LEU A 77 11.96 10.72 -7.43
CA LEU A 77 11.91 11.44 -6.16
C LEU A 77 13.27 12.07 -5.83
N ARG A 78 14.35 11.31 -5.99
CA ARG A 78 15.71 11.77 -5.70
C ARG A 78 16.10 12.97 -6.58
N GLU A 79 15.87 12.88 -7.89
CA GLU A 79 16.16 13.98 -8.82
C GLU A 79 15.34 15.23 -8.47
N GLN A 80 14.06 15.05 -8.14
CA GLN A 80 13.17 16.15 -7.77
C GLN A 80 13.62 16.86 -6.49
N TYR A 81 14.04 16.14 -5.45
CA TYR A 81 14.49 16.75 -4.20
C TYR A 81 15.93 17.27 -4.24
N ILE A 82 16.78 16.76 -5.15
CA ILE A 82 18.08 17.39 -5.45
C ILE A 82 17.85 18.74 -6.15
N SER A 83 16.94 18.77 -7.13
CA SER A 83 16.66 19.99 -7.89
C SER A 83 15.91 21.05 -7.07
N ASP A 84 14.98 20.62 -6.22
CA ASP A 84 14.18 21.50 -5.38
C ASP A 84 13.90 20.81 -4.02
N PRO A 85 14.79 21.00 -3.02
CA PRO A 85 14.63 20.40 -1.70
C PRO A 85 13.36 20.85 -0.98
N ALA A 86 12.76 21.99 -1.35
CA ALA A 86 11.53 22.51 -0.74
C ALA A 86 10.27 21.93 -1.39
N SER A 87 10.38 21.31 -2.56
CA SER A 87 9.26 20.69 -3.26
C SER A 87 8.58 19.59 -2.46
N ARG A 88 7.39 19.22 -2.91
CA ARG A 88 6.58 18.13 -2.38
C ARG A 88 5.95 17.33 -3.52
N THR A 89 5.73 16.05 -3.29
CA THR A 89 5.28 15.12 -4.34
C THR A 89 3.99 14.42 -3.91
N ILE A 90 3.03 14.35 -4.83
CA ILE A 90 1.84 13.51 -4.65
C ILE A 90 1.95 12.32 -5.60
N ILE A 91 1.78 11.12 -5.05
CA ILE A 91 1.78 9.84 -5.77
C ILE A 91 0.36 9.29 -5.79
N PHE A 92 -0.25 9.20 -6.96
CA PHE A 92 -1.57 8.61 -7.14
C PHE A 92 -1.47 7.10 -7.34
N VAL A 93 -2.34 6.37 -6.64
CA VAL A 93 -2.47 4.92 -6.73
C VAL A 93 -3.93 4.50 -6.82
N THR A 94 -4.18 3.30 -7.34
CA THR A 94 -5.53 2.82 -7.67
C THR A 94 -6.32 2.28 -6.47
N THR A 95 -5.66 1.85 -5.40
CA THR A 95 -6.36 1.24 -4.25
C THR A 95 -5.88 1.80 -2.92
N ARG A 96 -6.80 1.82 -1.94
CA ARG A 96 -6.51 2.27 -0.57
C ARG A 96 -5.39 1.46 0.08
N LYS A 97 -5.39 0.13 -0.14
CA LYS A 97 -4.38 -0.77 0.41
C LYS A 97 -3.01 -0.55 -0.20
N LEU A 98 -2.95 -0.29 -1.52
CA LEU A 98 -1.71 0.09 -2.18
C LEU A 98 -1.18 1.43 -1.64
N ALA A 99 -2.06 2.41 -1.39
CA ALA A 99 -1.64 3.68 -0.79
C ALA A 99 -0.96 3.49 0.56
N GLN A 100 -1.58 2.69 1.44
CA GLN A 100 -1.06 2.37 2.77
C GLN A 100 0.25 1.58 2.72
N TYR A 101 0.33 0.56 1.87
CA TYR A 101 1.50 -0.31 1.79
C TYR A 101 2.69 0.39 1.11
N LEU A 102 2.43 1.17 0.04
CA LEU A 102 3.47 1.95 -0.61
C LEU A 102 4.04 3.00 0.36
N SER A 103 3.20 3.73 1.10
CA SER A 103 3.70 4.71 2.08
C SER A 103 4.54 4.05 3.19
N HIS A 104 4.13 2.87 3.67
CA HIS A 104 4.91 2.11 4.65
C HIS A 104 6.25 1.67 4.08
N HIS A 105 6.24 1.09 2.87
CA HIS A 105 7.45 0.62 2.21
C HIS A 105 8.46 1.74 2.00
N LEU A 106 8.00 2.88 1.46
CA LEU A 106 8.84 4.05 1.19
C LEU A 106 9.47 4.63 2.47
N ASN A 107 8.73 4.64 3.58
CA ASN A 107 9.28 5.03 4.89
C ASN A 107 10.26 3.98 5.45
N ALA A 108 9.99 2.69 5.26
CA ALA A 108 10.84 1.60 5.76
C ALA A 108 12.21 1.62 5.08
N ILE A 109 12.25 1.88 3.77
CA ILE A 109 13.50 2.03 3.01
C ILE A 109 14.09 3.45 3.11
N LYS A 110 13.43 4.36 3.86
CA LYS A 110 13.86 5.73 4.11
C LYS A 110 14.15 6.50 2.81
N ILE A 111 13.23 6.39 1.87
CA ILE A 111 13.42 6.85 0.49
C ILE A 111 13.72 8.35 0.37
N ILE A 112 13.28 9.16 1.33
CA ILE A 112 13.51 10.60 1.37
C ILE A 112 14.48 10.93 2.51
N ASP A 113 15.67 11.39 2.16
CA ASP A 113 16.68 11.95 3.07
C ASP A 113 17.03 11.08 4.30
N GLY A 114 16.85 9.76 4.21
CA GLY A 114 17.07 8.87 5.35
C GLY A 114 15.99 8.95 6.45
N SER A 115 14.92 9.72 6.24
CA SER A 115 13.82 9.90 7.17
C SER A 115 12.81 8.75 7.08
N SER A 116 12.43 8.20 8.24
CA SER A 116 11.43 7.12 8.33
C SER A 116 9.98 7.62 8.44
N ARG A 117 9.74 8.93 8.28
CA ARG A 117 8.41 9.55 8.41
C ARG A 117 8.14 10.64 7.37
N ALA A 118 8.82 10.60 6.24
CA ALA A 118 8.67 11.61 5.19
C ALA A 118 7.48 11.37 4.26
N VAL A 119 6.89 10.17 4.29
CA VAL A 119 5.83 9.74 3.38
C VAL A 119 4.53 9.51 4.14
N GLY A 120 3.46 10.20 3.75
CA GLY A 120 2.10 9.94 4.23
C GLY A 120 1.22 9.30 3.16
N PHE A 121 0.01 8.88 3.55
CA PHE A 121 -1.02 8.46 2.60
C PHE A 121 -2.35 9.11 2.92
N VAL A 122 -3.20 9.28 1.92
CA VAL A 122 -4.59 9.74 2.07
C VAL A 122 -5.49 8.89 1.17
N THR A 123 -6.65 8.50 1.67
CA THR A 123 -7.58 7.63 0.91
C THR A 123 -8.99 8.23 0.92
N SER A 124 -9.78 7.97 -0.13
CA SER A 124 -11.15 8.49 -0.20
C SER A 124 -12.01 8.01 0.98
N SER A 125 -12.84 8.90 1.52
CA SER A 125 -13.76 8.62 2.64
C SER A 125 -15.15 8.21 2.12
N ASN A 126 -15.30 7.04 1.50
CA ASN A 126 -16.65 6.48 1.32
C ASN A 126 -17.11 5.88 2.66
N GLN A 127 -18.23 6.39 3.17
CA GLN A 127 -18.79 6.22 4.52
C GLN A 127 -19.15 4.78 4.93
N SER A 128 -18.84 3.74 4.13
CA SER A 128 -19.39 2.39 4.32
C SER A 128 -18.42 1.33 4.83
N SER A 129 -17.23 1.69 5.35
CA SER A 129 -16.38 0.68 5.99
C SER A 129 -15.52 1.23 7.13
N ASN A 130 -16.06 1.14 8.35
CA ASN A 130 -15.34 1.22 9.63
C ASN A 130 -14.24 0.14 9.80
N LEU A 131 -13.87 -0.58 8.75
CA LEU A 131 -12.96 -1.73 8.81
C LEU A 131 -11.56 -1.46 8.23
N SER A 132 -11.31 -0.36 7.52
CA SER A 132 -9.95 -0.03 7.04
C SER A 132 -9.74 1.39 6.50
N GLY A 133 -10.60 2.36 6.82
CA GLY A 133 -10.48 3.74 6.31
C GLY A 133 -9.76 4.66 7.30
N GLN A 134 -8.93 5.59 6.79
CA GLN A 134 -8.48 6.73 7.59
C GLN A 134 -9.68 7.58 8.01
N THR A 135 -9.72 7.99 9.28
CA THR A 135 -10.75 8.93 9.77
C THR A 135 -10.59 10.30 9.11
N ALA A 136 -11.65 11.11 9.10
CA ALA A 136 -11.57 12.48 8.56
C ALA A 136 -10.52 13.33 9.29
N GLU A 137 -10.34 13.11 10.59
CA GLU A 137 -9.32 13.79 11.40
C GLU A 137 -7.90 13.34 11.03
N GLU A 138 -7.68 12.04 10.80
CA GLU A 138 -6.39 11.51 10.32
C GLU A 138 -6.04 12.06 8.94
N GLN A 139 -7.00 12.09 8.01
CA GLN A 139 -6.80 12.67 6.68
C GLN A 139 -6.41 14.14 6.77
N ARG A 140 -7.13 14.91 7.59
CA ARG A 140 -6.84 16.33 7.82
C ARG A 140 -5.43 16.52 8.39
N THR A 141 -5.06 15.74 9.38
CA THR A 141 -3.72 15.79 10.01
C THR A 141 -2.60 15.48 9.00
N VAL A 142 -2.80 14.47 8.16
CA VAL A 142 -1.83 14.12 7.11
C VAL A 142 -1.72 15.23 6.06
N ILE A 143 -2.84 15.79 5.62
CA ILE A 143 -2.86 16.90 4.65
C ILE A 143 -2.21 18.15 5.25
N GLU A 144 -2.49 18.49 6.50
CA GLU A 144 -1.85 19.61 7.20
C GLU A 144 -0.34 19.40 7.33
N SER A 145 0.10 18.19 7.69
CA SER A 145 1.52 17.84 7.79
C SER A 145 2.24 17.92 6.43
N PHE A 146 1.56 17.56 5.34
CA PHE A 146 2.06 17.73 3.98
C PHE A 146 2.13 19.20 3.57
N ASN A 147 1.09 19.98 3.89
CA ASN A 147 1.03 21.42 3.61
C ASN A 147 2.07 22.23 4.39
N GLN A 148 2.47 21.76 5.58
CA GLN A 148 3.54 22.35 6.39
C GLN A 148 4.95 21.90 5.96
N GLY A 149 5.05 20.87 5.10
CA GLY A 149 6.32 20.33 4.62
C GLY A 149 6.98 19.29 5.54
N THR A 150 6.32 18.94 6.66
CA THR A 150 6.72 17.84 7.54
C THR A 150 6.66 16.50 6.82
N LEU A 151 5.65 16.32 5.95
CA LEU A 151 5.60 15.24 4.96
C LEU A 151 6.02 15.78 3.59
N LYS A 152 6.96 15.08 2.94
CA LYS A 152 7.48 15.43 1.60
C LYS A 152 6.71 14.74 0.48
N VAL A 153 6.20 13.54 0.76
CA VAL A 153 5.47 12.72 -0.20
C VAL A 153 4.11 12.36 0.37
N LEU A 154 3.07 12.47 -0.46
CA LEU A 154 1.72 12.04 -0.14
C LEU A 154 1.24 11.00 -1.15
N VAL A 155 0.96 9.78 -0.69
CA VAL A 155 0.37 8.73 -1.52
C VAL A 155 -1.14 8.81 -1.45
N ALA A 156 -1.80 9.18 -2.54
CA ALA A 156 -3.24 9.42 -2.59
C ALA A 156 -3.96 8.42 -3.49
N THR A 157 -5.16 7.99 -3.09
CA THR A 157 -6.12 7.48 -4.09
C THR A 157 -6.83 8.64 -4.75
N SER A 158 -7.03 8.61 -6.06
CA SER A 158 -7.88 9.59 -6.73
C SER A 158 -9.31 9.52 -6.18
N VAL A 159 -9.94 10.69 -5.99
CA VAL A 159 -11.39 10.79 -5.68
C VAL A 159 -12.22 10.59 -6.97
N ALA A 160 -11.58 10.55 -8.13
CA ALA A 160 -12.19 10.77 -9.44
C ALA A 160 -11.91 9.69 -10.50
N GLU A 161 -11.59 8.45 -10.11
CA GLU A 161 -11.51 7.32 -11.06
C GLU A 161 -12.42 6.15 -10.64
N GLU A 162 -13.71 6.40 -10.44
CA GLU A 162 -14.69 5.29 -10.53
C GLU A 162 -14.84 4.77 -11.98
N GLU A 163 -14.13 5.33 -12.98
CA GLU A 163 -14.30 5.00 -14.40
C GLU A 163 -13.01 4.61 -15.18
N MET A 164 -11.81 4.58 -14.58
CA MET A 164 -10.58 4.26 -15.35
C MET A 164 -9.78 3.09 -14.75
N ASN A 165 -9.98 1.91 -15.35
CA ASN A 165 -9.30 0.66 -15.06
C ASN A 165 -7.82 0.70 -15.55
N ASN A 166 -6.97 1.51 -14.91
CA ASN A 166 -5.55 1.60 -15.27
C ASN A 166 -4.63 1.42 -14.04
N PRO A 167 -3.79 0.37 -13.96
CA PRO A 167 -3.04 0.02 -12.75
C PRO A 167 -1.80 0.90 -12.45
N TYR A 168 -1.59 2.02 -13.14
CA TYR A 168 -0.34 2.80 -13.03
C TYR A 168 -0.34 3.81 -11.87
N VAL A 169 0.86 4.04 -11.35
CA VAL A 169 1.19 5.05 -10.35
C VAL A 169 1.53 6.36 -11.04
N PHE A 170 0.89 7.47 -10.68
CA PHE A 170 1.13 8.78 -11.29
C PHE A 170 1.68 9.77 -10.26
N ALA A 171 2.82 10.42 -10.53
CA ALA A 171 3.36 11.47 -9.67
C ALA A 171 2.99 12.86 -10.20
N LYS A 172 2.45 13.74 -9.36
CA LYS A 172 2.16 15.15 -9.70
C LYS A 172 2.97 16.08 -8.79
N LYS A 173 3.61 17.08 -9.41
CA LYS A 173 4.36 18.15 -8.75
C LYS A 173 3.39 19.22 -8.21
N SER A 174 3.56 19.63 -6.95
CA SER A 174 2.87 20.79 -6.36
C SER A 174 3.84 21.94 -6.18
#